data_AF-A0AAD9XI02-F1
#
_entry.id   AF-A0AAD9XI02-F1
#
_cell.length_a   1.000
_cell.length_b   1.000
_cell.length_c   1.000
_cell.angle_alpha   90.00
_cell.angle_beta   90.00
_cell.angle_gamma   90.00
#
_symmetry.space_group_name_H-M   'P 1'
#
loop_
_entity.id
_entity.type
_entity.pdbx_description
1 polymer ?
#
loop_
_entity_poly.entity_id
_entity_poly.type
_entity_poly.pdbx_seq_one_letter_code
_entity_poly.pdbx_strand_id
1 'polypeptide(L)' 'MMPNIEFMKSCGITTSQIVQHRLTFPRLFLHQPESMKDFVRRVDELGVDRTSKRFLPAIRTIR' A
#
# COMPACT_ATOMS: atom_id res chain seq x y z
N MET A 1 -8.88 3.08 8.45
CA MET A 1 -7.56 2.41 8.55
C MET A 1 -7.64 0.90 8.32
N MET A 2 -8.39 0.14 9.13
CA MET A 2 -8.64 -1.30 8.92
C MET A 2 -8.96 -1.70 7.46
N PRO A 3 -9.90 -1.05 6.74
CA PRO A 3 -10.26 -1.45 5.39
C PRO A 3 -9.08 -1.40 4.40
N ASN A 4 -8.18 -0.43 4.56
CA ASN A 4 -6.99 -0.31 3.71
C ASN A 4 -5.97 -1.41 4.01
N ILE A 5 -5.83 -1.83 5.27
CA ILE A 5 -4.95 -2.93 5.66
C ILE A 5 -5.46 -4.26 5.13
N GLU A 6 -6.77 -4.51 5.24
CA GLU A 6 -7.40 -5.73 4.72
C GLU A 6 -7.32 -5.81 3.20
N PHE A 7 -7.57 -4.69 2.52
CA PHE A 7 -7.39 -4.58 1.07
C PHE A 7 -5.94 -4.82 0.65
N MET A 8 -4.96 -4.25 1.34
CA MET A 8 -3.55 -4.48 1.04
C MET A 8 -3.14 -5.94 1.20
N LYS A 9 -3.67 -6.62 2.24
CA LYS A 9 -3.47 -8.06 2.42
C LYS A 9 -4.10 -8.88 1.30
N SER A 10 -5.31 -8.54 0.86
CA SER A 10 -5.97 -9.25 -0.26
C SER A 10 -5.25 -9.04 -1.58
N CYS A 11 -4.49 -7.94 -1.72
CA CYS A 11 -3.61 -7.68 -2.85
C CYS A 11 -2.28 -8.45 -2.80
N GLY A 12 -2.00 -9.24 -1.76
CA GLY A 12 -0.76 -10.02 -1.62
C GLY A 12 0.40 -9.23 -0.98
N ILE A 13 0.14 -8.04 -0.43
CA ILE A 13 1.16 -7.28 0.31
C ILE A 13 1.33 -7.94 1.68
N THR A 14 2.57 -8.24 2.05
CA THR A 14 2.82 -8.98 3.29
C THR A 14 2.53 -8.13 4.53
N THR A 15 2.01 -8.78 5.58
CA THR A 15 1.76 -8.12 6.87
C THR A 15 3.03 -7.47 7.44
N SER A 16 4.20 -8.08 7.23
CA SER A 16 5.49 -7.53 7.66
C SER A 16 5.78 -6.16 7.04
N GLN A 17 5.61 -6.03 5.71
CA GLN A 17 5.77 -4.76 5.01
C GLN A 17 4.77 -3.71 5.52
N ILE A 18 3.51 -4.11 5.71
CA ILE A 18 2.44 -3.23 6.21
C ILE A 18 2.80 -2.70 7.60
N VAL A 19 3.21 -3.57 8.53
CA VAL A 19 3.56 -3.17 9.91
C VAL A 19 4.77 -2.23 9.91
N GLN A 20 5.82 -2.57 9.17
CA GLN A 20 7.02 -1.72 9.06
C GLN A 20 6.67 -0.33 8.51
N HIS A 21 5.86 -0.28 7.45
CA HIS A 21 5.48 0.98 6.82
C HIS A 21 4.45 1.77 7.66
N ARG A 22 3.63 1.08 8.46
CA ARG A 22 2.70 1.72 9.40
C ARG A 22 3.43 2.46 10.50
N LEU A 23 4.50 1.89 11.05
CA LEU A 23 5.29 2.53 12.10
C LEU A 23 6.01 3.79 11.60
N THR A 24 6.42 3.81 10.34
CA THR A 24 7.17 4.91 9.73
C THR A 24 6.27 5.95 9.05
N PHE A 25 5.18 5.52 8.41
CA PHE A 25 4.28 6.34 7.59
C PHE A 25 2.80 5.99 7.81
N PRO A 26 2.24 6.23 9.01
CA PRO A 26 0.87 5.84 9.34
C PRO A 26 -0.19 6.53 8.47
N ARG A 27 0.10 7.75 7.98
CA ARG A 27 -0.82 8.54 7.14
C ARG A 27 -1.21 7.86 5.83
N LEU A 28 -0.37 6.94 5.32
CA LEU A 28 -0.69 6.19 4.10
C LEU A 28 -2.00 5.40 4.25
N PHE A 29 -2.25 4.86 5.45
CA PHE A 29 -3.39 3.99 5.71
C PHE A 29 -4.69 4.75 6.07
N LEU A 30 -4.63 6.08 6.11
CA LEU A 30 -5.75 6.96 6.45
C LEU A 30 -6.49 7.51 5.22
N HIS A 31 -6.03 7.17 4.01
CA HIS A 31 -6.71 7.52 2.76
C HIS A 31 -8.08 6.88 2.64
N GLN A 32 -8.94 7.49 1.83
CA GLN A 32 -10.20 6.86 1.44
C GLN A 32 -9.92 5.52 0.75
N PRO A 33 -10.72 4.47 1.01
CA PRO A 33 -10.50 3.15 0.41
C PRO A 33 -10.40 3.17 -1.12
N GLU A 34 -11.18 4.03 -1.77
CA GLU A 34 -11.18 4.24 -3.21
C GLU A 34 -9.82 4.76 -3.69
N SER A 35 -9.27 5.77 -3.01
CA SER A 35 -7.93 6.29 -3.30
C SER A 35 -6.86 5.23 -3.10
N MET A 36 -6.98 4.40 -2.05
CA MET A 36 -6.04 3.31 -1.82
C MET A 36 -6.03 2.29 -2.98
N LYS A 37 -7.21 1.93 -3.48
CA LYS A 37 -7.35 1.04 -4.65
C LYS A 37 -6.70 1.67 -5.89
N ASP A 38 -6.94 2.96 -6.12
CA ASP A 38 -6.35 3.68 -7.24
C ASP A 38 -4.82 3.77 -7.14
N PHE A 39 -4.26 4.00 -5.95
CA PHE A 39 -2.81 4.04 -5.78
C PHE A 39 -2.18 2.67 -6.04
N VAL A 40 -2.78 1.59 -5.51
CA VAL A 40 -2.31 0.22 -5.77
C VAL A 40 -2.34 -0.07 -7.28
N ARG A 41 -3.43 0.25 -7.97
CA ARG A 41 -3.54 0.09 -9.42
C ARG A 41 -2.43 0.83 -10.17
N ARG A 42 -2.19 2.10 -9.83
CA ARG A 42 -1.13 2.91 -10.47
C ARG A 42 0.27 2.33 -10.25
N VAL A 43 0.54 1.78 -9.06
CA VAL A 43 1.85 1.15 -8.78
C VAL A 43 1.99 -0.17 -9.55
N ASP A 44 0.92 -0.93 -9.72
CA ASP A 44 0.92 -2.14 -10.55
C ASP A 44 1.15 -1.81 -12.03
N GLU A 45 0.54 -0.73 -12.55
CA GLU A 45 0.75 -0.24 -13.93
C GLU A 45 2.22 0.15 -14.18
N LEU A 46 2.96 0.55 -13.14
CA LEU A 46 4.40 0.82 -13.21
C LEU A 46 5.27 -0.44 -13.12
N GLY A 47 4.67 -1.63 -12.97
CA GLY A 47 5.37 -2.91 -12.90
C GLY A 47 6.14 -3.13 -11.60
N VAL A 48 5.79 -2.42 -10.51
CA VAL A 48 6.43 -2.62 -9.21
C VAL A 48 5.85 -3.86 -8.56
N ASP A 49 6.70 -4.86 -8.30
CA ASP A 49 6.28 -6.09 -7.64
C ASP A 49 5.73 -5.85 -6.22
N ARG A 50 4.58 -6.46 -5.92
CA ARG A 50 3.85 -6.30 -4.64
C ARG A 50 4.59 -6.89 -3.44
N THR A 51 5.43 -7.89 -3.66
CA THR A 51 6.25 -8.52 -2.61
C THR A 51 7.53 -7.71 -2.34
N SER A 52 7.90 -6.82 -3.25
CA SER A 52 9.07 -5.97 -3.11
C SER A 52 8.91 -4.97 -1.96
N LYS A 53 9.97 -4.75 -1.20
CA LYS A 53 10.06 -3.67 -0.20
C LYS A 53 9.82 -2.27 -0.78
N ARG A 54 9.85 -2.13 -2.12
CA ARG A 54 9.60 -0.87 -2.85
C ARG A 54 8.13 -0.57 -3.08
N PHE A 55 7.22 -1.53 -2.91
CA PHE A 55 5.80 -1.33 -3.24
C PHE A 55 5.14 -0.23 -2.40
N LEU A 56 5.18 -0.31 -1.07
CA LEU A 56 4.58 0.72 -0.20
C LEU A 56 5.25 2.10 -0.35
N PRO A 57 6.59 2.22 -0.46
CA PRO A 57 7.23 3.48 -0.86
C PRO A 57 6.73 4.02 -2.20
N ALA A 58 6.50 3.18 -3.21
CA ALA A 58 5.98 3.62 -4.50
C ALA A 58 4.55 4.17 -4.39
N ILE A 59 3.67 3.50 -3.63
CA ILE A 59 2.32 4.02 -3.33
C ILE A 59 2.44 5.42 -2.71
N ARG A 60 3.33 5.61 -1.74
CA ARG A 60 3.55 6.92 -1.08
C ARG A 60 4.00 8.01 -2.06
N THR A 61 4.78 7.67 -3.09
CA THR A 61 5.27 8.63 -4.08
C THR A 61 4.17 9.10 -5.05
N ILE A 62 3.18 8.25 -5.32
CA ILE A 62 2.07 8.55 -6.25
C ILE A 62 0.85 9.18 -5.52
N ARG A 63 0.86 9.12 -4.18
CA ARG A 63 -0.19 9.55 -3.24
C ARG A 63 -0.39 11.06 -3.16
#